data_AF-A0A951CAM7-F1
#
_entry.id   AF-A0A951CAM7-F1
#
_cell.length_a   1.000
_cell.length_b   1.000
_cell.length_c   1.000
_cell.angle_alpha   90.00
_cell.angle_beta   90.00
_cell.angle_gamma   90.00
#
_symmetry.space_group_name_H-M   'P 1'
#
loop_
_entity.id
_entity.type
_entity.pdbx_description
1 polymer ?
#
loop_
_entity_poly.entity_id
_entity_poly.type
_entity_poly.pdbx_seq_one_letter_code
_entity_poly.pdbx_strand_id
1 'polypeptide(L)'
;MIFLALTLSRETVEDIRGPFPTDNVIWSIVLITILLVLAGLAYFFWPNPKPKATPVPLPREVAKSRLSEVKTASESIGTYELAVGLSAILRSFLEQQYGLKTISRTTQEFLIELGATTCLNPPQKSALQRFFSTVDQVKFAHAIPPDERSDLVAQAADFIEQAP
;
A
#
# COMPACT_ATOMS: atom_id res chain seq x y z
N MET A 1 -103.66 -19.51 8.54
CA MET A 1 -102.50 -19.50 9.47
C MET A 1 -101.37 -20.29 8.81
N ILE A 2 -100.53 -19.62 8.02
CA ILE A 2 -99.45 -20.24 7.25
C ILE A 2 -98.22 -19.39 7.50
N PHE A 3 -97.18 -19.93 8.15
CA PHE A 3 -95.84 -19.37 8.10
C PHE A 3 -94.87 -20.48 7.71
N LEU A 4 -94.30 -20.28 6.52
CA LEU A 4 -93.49 -21.17 5.72
C LEU A 4 -92.04 -21.16 6.23
N ALA A 5 -91.41 -22.33 6.18
CA ALA A 5 -89.98 -22.54 6.37
C ALA A 5 -89.14 -21.65 5.43
N LEU A 6 -87.98 -21.18 5.92
CA LEU A 6 -86.66 -21.38 5.30
C LEU A 6 -85.62 -20.52 6.03
N THR A 7 -84.81 -21.21 6.82
CA THR A 7 -83.49 -20.77 7.28
C THR A 7 -82.60 -20.55 6.05
N LEU A 8 -82.40 -19.31 5.65
CA LEU A 8 -81.32 -18.93 4.73
C LEU A 8 -80.19 -18.32 5.56
N SER A 9 -79.14 -19.11 5.77
CA SER A 9 -77.82 -18.61 6.17
C SER A 9 -77.42 -17.49 5.22
N ARG A 10 -77.28 -16.27 5.75
CA ARG A 10 -76.64 -15.17 5.02
C ARG A 10 -75.13 -15.34 5.17
N GLU A 11 -74.48 -15.81 4.11
CA GLU A 11 -73.02 -15.73 3.98
C GLU A 11 -72.55 -14.27 4.06
N THR A 12 -71.46 -14.10 4.77
CA THR A 12 -70.71 -12.86 4.99
C THR A 12 -70.17 -12.36 3.65
N VAL A 13 -70.78 -11.30 3.11
CA VAL A 13 -70.22 -10.57 1.97
C VAL A 13 -69.07 -9.72 2.50
N GLU A 14 -67.85 -10.17 2.24
CA GLU A 14 -66.64 -9.40 2.52
C GLU A 14 -66.59 -8.19 1.57
N ASP A 15 -66.43 -7.00 2.15
CA ASP A 15 -66.48 -5.72 1.46
C ASP A 15 -65.27 -5.55 0.50
N ILE A 16 -65.53 -5.68 -0.80
CA ILE A 16 -64.54 -5.47 -1.85
C ILE A 16 -64.26 -3.97 -1.95
N ARG A 17 -63.11 -3.54 -1.42
CA ARG A 17 -62.61 -2.17 -1.57
C ARG A 17 -62.58 -1.78 -3.06
N GLY A 18 -63.15 -0.63 -3.38
CA GLY A 18 -63.21 -0.10 -4.74
C GLY A 18 -61.82 0.13 -5.37
N PRO A 19 -61.73 0.22 -6.71
CA PRO A 19 -60.47 0.33 -7.43
C PRO A 19 -59.71 1.59 -7.03
N PHE A 20 -58.41 1.46 -6.76
CA PHE A 20 -57.54 2.59 -6.50
C PHE A 20 -57.59 3.57 -7.69
N PRO A 21 -57.62 4.90 -7.45
CA PRO A 21 -57.60 5.89 -8.53
C PRO A 21 -56.30 5.73 -9.33
N THR A 22 -56.41 5.23 -10.56
CA THR A 22 -55.26 4.91 -11.44
C THR A 22 -54.58 6.15 -12.03
N ASP A 23 -55.20 7.33 -11.89
CA ASP A 23 -54.70 8.60 -12.43
C ASP A 23 -53.33 8.99 -11.85
N ASN A 24 -53.10 8.69 -10.58
CA ASN A 24 -51.86 9.02 -9.88
C ASN A 24 -50.73 7.98 -10.08
N VAL A 25 -51.07 6.79 -10.58
CA VAL A 25 -50.11 5.68 -10.77
C VAL A 25 -49.19 5.95 -11.96
N ILE A 26 -49.71 6.58 -13.01
CA ILE A 26 -48.91 6.94 -14.19
C ILE A 26 -47.88 8.00 -13.81
N TRP A 27 -48.29 9.03 -13.06
CA TRP A 27 -47.38 10.08 -12.59
C TRP A 27 -46.32 9.57 -11.61
N SER A 28 -46.65 8.61 -10.75
CA SER A 28 -45.65 8.00 -9.86
C SER A 28 -44.62 7.16 -10.63
N ILE A 29 -45.05 6.40 -11.64
CA ILE A 29 -44.13 5.66 -12.53
C ILE A 29 -43.22 6.63 -13.30
N VAL A 30 -43.77 7.72 -13.85
CA VAL A 30 -42.98 8.74 -14.57
C VAL A 30 -41.94 9.37 -13.62
N LEU A 31 -42.35 9.74 -12.41
CA LEU A 31 -41.45 10.34 -11.41
C LEU A 31 -40.32 9.38 -11.03
N ILE A 32 -40.63 8.11 -10.76
CA ILE A 32 -39.64 7.07 -10.43
C ILE A 32 -38.68 6.85 -11.60
N THR A 33 -39.19 6.84 -12.82
CA THR A 33 -38.37 6.67 -14.03
C THR A 33 -37.40 7.83 -14.20
N ILE A 34 -37.87 9.08 -14.02
CA ILE A 34 -37.02 10.27 -14.07
C ILE A 34 -35.94 10.21 -12.98
N LEU A 35 -36.30 9.82 -11.76
CA LEU A 35 -35.35 9.70 -10.65
C LEU A 35 -34.26 8.66 -10.95
N LEU A 36 -34.63 7.52 -11.52
CA LEU A 36 -33.70 6.46 -11.93
C LEU A 36 -32.75 6.93 -13.05
N VAL A 37 -33.27 7.64 -14.04
CA VAL A 37 -32.46 8.20 -15.13
C VAL A 37 -31.48 9.24 -14.59
N LEU A 38 -31.93 10.13 -13.69
CA LEU A 38 -31.06 11.12 -13.05
C LEU A 38 -30.00 10.47 -12.17
N ALA A 39 -30.35 9.44 -11.41
CA ALA A 39 -29.39 8.68 -10.61
C ALA A 39 -28.35 7.95 -11.49
N GLY A 40 -28.81 7.37 -12.61
CA GLY A 40 -27.94 6.73 -13.60
C GLY A 40 -26.99 7.72 -14.27
N LEU A 41 -27.49 8.90 -14.67
CA LEU A 41 -26.65 9.97 -15.21
C LEU A 41 -25.66 10.49 -14.15
N ALA A 42 -26.12 10.74 -12.92
CA ALA A 42 -25.25 11.21 -11.84
C ALA A 42 -24.14 10.19 -11.54
N TYR A 43 -24.44 8.89 -11.57
CA TYR A 43 -23.45 7.82 -11.43
C TYR A 43 -22.50 7.74 -12.64
N PHE A 44 -23.01 7.86 -13.87
CA PHE A 44 -22.21 7.80 -15.09
C PHE A 44 -21.28 9.01 -15.25
N PHE A 45 -21.76 10.20 -14.87
CA PHE A 45 -20.98 11.43 -14.84
C PHE A 45 -20.21 11.62 -13.53
N TRP A 46 -20.32 10.69 -12.58
CA TRP A 46 -19.51 10.72 -11.38
C TRP A 46 -18.06 10.54 -11.81
N PRO A 47 -17.19 11.54 -11.60
CA PRO A 47 -15.80 11.40 -11.98
C PRO A 47 -15.23 10.26 -11.14
N ASN A 48 -14.88 9.14 -11.77
CA ASN A 48 -14.00 8.16 -11.15
C ASN A 48 -12.65 8.85 -10.98
N PRO A 49 -12.22 9.20 -9.75
CA PRO A 49 -10.89 9.75 -9.57
C PRO A 49 -9.92 8.65 -9.93
N LYS A 50 -9.35 8.71 -11.15
CA LYS A 50 -8.19 7.89 -11.48
C LYS A 50 -7.12 8.28 -10.45
N PRO A 51 -6.52 7.32 -9.72
CA PRO A 51 -5.40 7.65 -8.85
C PRO A 51 -4.39 8.42 -9.70
N LYS A 52 -4.08 9.66 -9.29
CA LYS A 52 -3.03 10.45 -9.94
C LYS A 52 -1.80 9.55 -10.00
N ALA A 53 -1.27 9.32 -11.19
CA ALA A 53 0.01 8.67 -11.36
C ALA A 53 1.01 9.51 -10.58
N THR A 54 1.35 9.06 -9.37
CA THR A 54 2.43 9.65 -8.59
C THR A 54 3.69 9.53 -9.44
N PRO A 55 4.49 10.60 -9.56
CA PRO A 55 5.82 10.50 -10.15
C PRO A 55 6.54 9.31 -9.52
N VAL A 56 7.20 8.49 -10.32
CA VAL A 56 8.02 7.39 -9.80
C VAL A 56 9.00 8.02 -8.81
N PRO A 57 8.90 7.70 -7.50
CA PRO A 57 9.71 8.38 -6.50
C PRO A 57 11.19 8.09 -6.80
N LEU A 58 12.03 9.12 -6.67
CA LEU A 58 13.45 8.96 -6.95
C LEU A 58 14.02 7.88 -6.02
N PRO A 59 14.91 6.98 -6.50
CA PRO A 59 15.49 5.93 -5.66
C PRO A 59 16.08 6.46 -4.35
N ARG A 60 16.68 7.65 -4.39
CA ARG A 60 17.20 8.37 -3.22
C ARG A 60 16.09 8.75 -2.23
N GLU A 61 14.95 9.26 -2.69
CA GLU A 61 13.84 9.65 -1.82
C GLU A 61 13.24 8.42 -1.13
N VAL A 62 13.09 7.32 -1.87
CA VAL A 62 12.64 6.04 -1.30
C VAL A 62 13.63 5.56 -0.25
N ALA A 63 14.93 5.56 -0.55
CA ALA A 63 15.96 5.13 0.38
C ALA A 63 15.99 6.01 1.65
N LYS A 64 15.86 7.33 1.52
CA LYS A 64 15.78 8.27 2.65
C LYS A 64 14.54 8.04 3.51
N SER A 65 13.37 7.83 2.89
CA SER A 65 12.13 7.53 3.62
C SER A 65 12.29 6.25 4.44
N ARG A 66 12.76 5.17 3.80
CA ARG A 66 12.97 3.88 4.46
C ARG A 66 14.02 3.96 5.58
N LEU A 67 15.09 4.73 5.36
CA LEU A 67 16.11 4.96 6.38
C LEU A 67 15.53 5.69 7.59
N SER A 68 14.66 6.68 7.36
CA SER A 68 13.99 7.39 8.47
C SER A 68 13.09 6.47 9.29
N GLU A 69 12.35 5.56 8.64
CA GLU A 69 11.52 4.54 9.31
C GLU A 69 12.37 3.63 10.20
N VAL A 70 13.48 3.09 9.65
CA VAL A 70 14.41 2.23 10.40
C VAL A 70 15.09 2.99 11.53
N LYS A 71 15.45 4.26 11.33
CA LYS A 71 16.05 5.12 12.36
C LYS A 71 15.07 5.36 13.51
N THR A 72 13.81 5.64 13.23
CA THR A 72 12.77 5.80 14.28
C THR A 72 12.54 4.49 15.04
N ALA A 73 12.57 3.36 14.34
CA ALA A 73 12.45 2.04 14.96
C ALA A 73 13.75 1.55 15.63
N SER A 74 14.88 2.26 15.49
CA SER A 74 16.19 1.77 15.92
C SER A 74 16.35 1.64 17.43
N GLU A 75 15.48 2.20 18.25
CA GLU A 75 15.53 1.96 19.70
C GLU A 75 14.66 0.76 20.11
N SER A 76 13.68 0.38 19.30
CA SER A 76 12.71 -0.68 19.61
C SER A 76 13.01 -2.02 18.96
N ILE A 77 13.84 -2.05 17.91
CA ILE A 77 14.24 -3.28 17.21
C ILE A 77 15.62 -3.76 17.65
N GLY A 78 15.87 -5.07 17.61
CA GLY A 78 17.17 -5.65 17.90
C GLY A 78 18.26 -5.27 16.89
N THR A 79 19.52 -5.60 17.21
CA THR A 79 20.70 -5.25 16.39
C THR A 79 20.76 -6.03 15.10
N TYR A 80 20.30 -7.27 15.13
CA TYR A 80 20.15 -8.09 13.94
C TYR A 80 19.14 -7.48 12.95
N GLU A 81 17.94 -7.11 13.42
CA GLU A 81 16.87 -6.54 12.60
C GLU A 81 17.28 -5.21 11.97
N LEU A 82 17.97 -4.35 12.74
CA LEU A 82 18.52 -3.11 12.22
C LEU A 82 19.53 -3.37 11.09
N ALA A 83 20.48 -4.29 11.29
CA ALA A 83 21.49 -4.60 10.27
C ALA A 83 20.86 -5.19 9.00
N VAL A 84 19.85 -6.05 9.14
CA VAL A 84 19.07 -6.57 8.00
C VAL A 84 18.35 -5.43 7.27
N GLY A 85 17.68 -4.54 8.01
CA GLY A 85 16.95 -3.40 7.45
C GLY A 85 17.85 -2.44 6.67
N LEU A 86 18.96 -2.00 7.27
CA LEU A 86 19.93 -1.11 6.60
C LEU A 86 20.54 -1.76 5.35
N SER A 87 20.88 -3.05 5.44
CA SER A 87 21.41 -3.82 4.33
C SER A 87 20.43 -3.90 3.16
N ALA A 88 19.14 -4.12 3.44
CA ALA A 88 18.09 -4.16 2.42
C ALA A 88 17.90 -2.79 1.75
N ILE A 89 17.92 -1.70 2.54
CA ILE A 89 17.80 -0.33 2.02
C ILE A 89 18.94 -0.02 1.05
N LEU A 90 20.19 -0.25 1.46
CA LEU A 90 21.33 0.07 0.61
C LEU A 90 21.40 -0.81 -0.63
N ARG A 91 21.05 -2.09 -0.54
CA ARG A 91 20.95 -2.98 -1.72
C ARG A 91 19.92 -2.45 -2.72
N SER A 92 18.68 -2.21 -2.25
CA SER A 92 17.64 -1.66 -3.11
C SER A 92 18.05 -0.33 -3.74
N PHE A 93 18.69 0.57 -2.97
CA PHE A 93 19.18 1.84 -3.47
C PHE A 93 20.24 1.67 -4.55
N LEU A 94 21.24 0.80 -4.31
CA LEU A 94 22.33 0.56 -5.25
C LEU A 94 21.84 -0.03 -6.58
N GLU A 95 20.87 -0.94 -6.52
CA GLU A 95 20.29 -1.57 -7.70
C GLU A 95 19.45 -0.58 -8.52
N GLN A 96 18.64 0.25 -7.85
CA GLN A 96 17.79 1.23 -8.53
C GLN A 96 18.58 2.44 -9.06
N GLN A 97 19.59 2.93 -8.32
CA GLN A 97 20.35 4.12 -8.69
C GLN A 97 21.47 3.81 -9.69
N TYR A 98 22.19 2.70 -9.51
CA TYR A 98 23.40 2.38 -10.28
C TYR A 98 23.26 1.14 -11.16
N GLY A 99 22.13 0.42 -11.11
CA GLY A 99 21.93 -0.82 -11.87
C GLY A 99 22.77 -2.01 -11.38
N LEU A 100 23.32 -1.92 -10.16
CA LEU A 100 24.12 -2.99 -9.56
C LEU A 100 23.22 -4.14 -9.13
N LYS A 101 23.54 -5.38 -9.53
CA LYS A 101 22.78 -6.55 -9.08
C LYS A 101 23.12 -6.84 -7.64
N THR A 102 22.30 -6.36 -6.71
CA THR A 102 22.56 -6.51 -5.27
C THR A 102 21.54 -7.39 -4.56
N ILE A 103 20.30 -7.44 -5.06
CA ILE A 103 19.22 -8.23 -4.47
C ILE A 103 19.35 -9.71 -4.85
N SER A 104 19.76 -9.98 -6.09
CA SER A 104 19.95 -11.34 -6.62
C SER A 104 21.32 -11.94 -6.31
N ARG A 105 22.20 -11.19 -5.62
CA ARG A 105 23.58 -11.56 -5.36
C ARG A 105 23.85 -11.68 -3.87
N THR A 106 24.73 -12.61 -3.51
CA THR A 106 25.25 -12.70 -2.15
C THR A 106 26.14 -11.49 -1.85
N THR A 107 26.38 -11.17 -0.57
CA THR A 107 27.27 -10.05 -0.20
C THR A 107 28.64 -10.18 -0.84
N GLN A 108 29.21 -11.39 -0.84
CA GLN A 108 30.55 -11.65 -1.38
C GLN A 108 30.61 -11.44 -2.90
N GLU A 109 29.63 -11.95 -3.65
CA GLU A 109 29.55 -11.74 -5.10
C GLU A 109 29.39 -10.26 -5.43
N PHE A 110 28.52 -9.56 -4.70
CA PHE A 110 28.34 -8.12 -4.86
C PHE A 110 29.64 -7.34 -4.62
N LEU A 111 30.39 -7.65 -3.55
CA LEU A 111 31.64 -6.94 -3.25
C LEU A 111 32.74 -7.16 -4.30
N ILE A 112 32.77 -8.34 -4.92
CA ILE A 112 33.67 -8.62 -6.05
C ILE A 112 33.28 -7.76 -7.27
N GLU A 113 31.98 -7.72 -7.61
CA GLU A 113 31.45 -6.92 -8.73
C GLU A 113 31.61 -5.42 -8.49
N LEU A 114 31.46 -4.97 -7.24
CA LEU A 114 31.67 -3.60 -6.82
C LEU A 114 33.10 -3.13 -7.12
N GLY A 115 34.09 -4.01 -6.91
CA GLY A 115 35.49 -3.74 -7.24
C GLY A 115 35.69 -3.42 -8.72
N ALA A 116 35.02 -4.16 -9.61
CA ALA A 116 35.14 -4.03 -11.07
C ALA A 116 34.34 -2.86 -11.67
N THR A 117 33.35 -2.33 -10.96
CA THR A 117 32.42 -1.32 -11.50
C THR A 117 33.05 0.07 -11.62
N THR A 118 32.73 0.84 -12.67
CA THR A 118 33.19 2.23 -12.86
C THR A 118 32.20 3.29 -12.34
N CYS A 119 30.99 2.90 -11.96
CA CYS A 119 29.92 3.81 -11.51
C CYS A 119 30.17 4.47 -10.15
N LEU A 120 31.13 3.96 -9.36
CA LEU A 120 31.45 4.43 -8.01
C LEU A 120 32.94 4.75 -7.88
N ASN A 121 33.26 5.82 -7.15
CA ASN A 121 34.64 6.21 -6.91
C ASN A 121 35.32 5.31 -5.84
N PRO A 122 36.66 5.27 -5.75
CA PRO A 122 37.35 4.41 -4.79
C PRO A 122 36.92 4.63 -3.32
N PRO A 123 36.75 5.87 -2.82
CA PRO A 123 36.23 6.11 -1.47
C PRO A 123 34.84 5.49 -1.23
N GLN A 124 33.90 5.64 -2.17
CA GLN A 124 32.55 5.07 -2.10
C GLN A 124 32.60 3.54 -2.06
N LYS A 125 33.45 2.91 -2.88
CA LYS A 125 33.64 1.45 -2.87
C LYS A 125 34.15 0.97 -1.52
N SER A 126 35.16 1.64 -0.96
CA SER A 126 35.70 1.30 0.36
C SER A 126 34.68 1.50 1.47
N ALA A 127 33.84 2.54 1.40
CA ALA A 127 32.77 2.77 2.36
C ALA A 127 31.74 1.63 2.34
N LEU A 128 31.26 1.24 1.14
CA LEU A 128 30.33 0.11 0.99
C LEU A 128 30.94 -1.21 1.47
N GLN A 129 32.22 -1.45 1.18
CA GLN A 129 32.90 -2.67 1.61
C GLN A 129 32.97 -2.77 3.13
N ARG A 130 33.33 -1.67 3.82
CA ARG A 130 33.33 -1.62 5.29
C ARG A 130 31.92 -1.84 5.83
N PHE A 131 30.93 -1.09 5.32
CA PHE A 131 29.55 -1.19 5.76
C PHE A 131 29.01 -2.63 5.67
N PHE A 132 29.12 -3.27 4.49
CA PHE A 132 28.60 -4.63 4.31
C PHE A 132 29.37 -5.69 5.11
N SER A 133 30.67 -5.46 5.36
CA SER A 133 31.45 -6.35 6.23
C SER A 133 30.97 -6.26 7.68
N THR A 134 30.75 -5.04 8.20
CA THR A 134 30.20 -4.84 9.55
C THR A 134 28.81 -5.46 9.65
N VAL A 135 27.91 -5.17 8.71
CA VAL A 135 26.56 -5.76 8.64
C VAL A 135 26.58 -7.29 8.69
N ASP A 136 27.45 -7.92 7.91
CA ASP A 136 27.53 -9.38 7.90
C ASP A 136 28.07 -9.92 9.23
N GLN A 137 29.04 -9.26 9.87
CA GLN A 137 29.46 -9.61 11.23
C GLN A 137 28.27 -9.56 12.20
N VAL A 138 27.41 -8.53 12.14
CA VAL A 138 26.19 -8.47 12.98
C VAL A 138 25.29 -9.67 12.76
N LYS A 139 25.02 -9.98 11.50
CA LYS A 139 24.07 -11.03 11.11
C LYS A 139 24.53 -12.41 11.57
N PHE A 140 25.83 -12.64 11.67
CA PHE A 140 26.38 -13.94 12.05
C PHE A 140 26.84 -14.01 13.52
N ALA A 141 27.40 -12.93 14.08
CA ALA A 141 27.95 -12.90 15.44
C ALA A 141 26.93 -12.49 16.52
N HIS A 142 25.76 -11.95 16.15
CA HIS A 142 24.64 -11.62 17.05
C HIS A 142 24.96 -10.65 18.19
N ALA A 143 26.09 -9.94 18.16
CA ALA A 143 26.45 -8.93 19.16
C ALA A 143 27.25 -7.80 18.52
N ILE A 144 26.88 -6.56 18.87
CA ILE A 144 27.68 -5.37 18.60
C ILE A 144 27.50 -4.38 19.77
N PRO A 145 28.55 -3.63 20.13
CA PRO A 145 28.42 -2.45 20.96
C PRO A 145 27.39 -1.42 20.43
N PRO A 146 26.69 -0.68 21.32
CA PRO A 146 25.70 0.34 20.93
C PRO A 146 26.23 1.48 20.06
N ASP A 147 27.51 1.85 20.22
CA ASP A 147 28.21 2.87 19.44
C ASP A 147 28.31 2.50 17.95
N GLU A 148 28.64 1.25 17.65
CA GLU A 148 28.68 0.77 16.27
C GLU A 148 27.27 0.71 15.62
N ARG A 149 26.21 0.64 16.43
CA ARG A 149 24.82 0.65 15.95
C ARG A 149 24.45 2.01 15.36
N SER A 150 24.80 3.10 16.06
CA SER A 150 24.65 4.46 15.52
C SER A 150 25.52 4.70 14.31
N ASP A 151 26.74 4.18 14.31
CA ASP A 151 27.68 4.33 13.20
C ASP A 151 27.20 3.64 11.93
N LEU A 152 26.58 2.47 12.03
CA LEU A 152 25.96 1.78 10.88
C LEU A 152 24.85 2.61 10.24
N VAL A 153 24.01 3.25 11.05
CA VAL A 153 22.94 4.13 10.55
C VAL A 153 23.54 5.36 9.88
N ALA A 154 24.55 5.97 10.48
CA ALA A 154 25.24 7.14 9.93
C ALA A 154 25.92 6.81 8.59
N GLN A 155 26.65 5.69 8.51
CA GLN A 155 27.29 5.24 7.26
C GLN A 155 26.28 5.03 6.12
N ALA A 156 25.12 4.44 6.43
CA ALA A 156 24.07 4.27 5.43
C ALA A 156 23.48 5.61 4.96
N ALA A 157 23.25 6.54 5.90
CA ALA A 157 22.77 7.90 5.61
C ALA A 157 23.75 8.66 4.70
N ASP A 158 25.01 8.72 5.12
CA ASP A 158 26.08 9.44 4.43
C ASP A 158 26.24 8.94 2.99
N PHE A 159 26.17 7.63 2.78
CA PHE A 159 26.27 7.05 1.44
C PHE A 159 25.10 7.48 0.53
N ILE A 160 23.86 7.48 1.04
CA ILE A 160 22.66 7.88 0.27
C ILE A 160 22.69 9.39 -0.04
N GLU A 161 23.28 10.19 0.84
CA GLU A 161 23.42 11.64 0.64
C GLU A 161 24.53 11.99 -0.35
N GLN A 162 25.69 11.34 -0.24
CA GLN A 162 26.87 11.60 -1.08
C GLN A 162 26.82 10.93 -2.46
N ALA A 163 25.86 10.03 -2.68
CA ALA A 163 25.58 9.48 -3.99
C ALA A 163 25.31 10.62 -5.00
N PRO A 164 25.88 10.60 -6.22
CA PRO A 164 25.52 11.51 -7.31
C PRO A 164 24.04 11.38 -7.71
#